data_AF-A0A093VF21-F1
#
_entry.id   AF-A0A093VF21-F1
#
_cell.length_a   1.000
_cell.length_b   1.000
_cell.length_c   1.000
_cell.angle_alpha   90.00
_cell.angle_beta   90.00
_cell.angle_gamma   90.00
#
_symmetry.space_group_name_H-M   'P 1'
#
loop_
_entity.id
_entity.type
_entity.pdbx_description
1 polymer ?
#
loop_
_entity_poly.entity_id
_entity_poly.type
_entity_poly.pdbx_seq_one_letter_code
_entity_poly.pdbx_strand_id
1 'polypeptide(L)'
;MSGPRIQLNNDPNELQPPGESTPNTRKTLHQNIFGKLRPVPLQYHWTVWFDRHNNPASNATCTSPSSDSSSNTQSQEQYTSRLTILYEDIADIASFYRVYNNYPWDKIRFRDTVHIFRKGVKPVWEDPENMQGGCWTFRVPKAKGQDFFHEIAFW
;
A
#
# COMPACT_ATOMS: atom_id res chain seq x y z
N MET A 1 25.24 -38.19 17.03
CA MET A 1 23.80 -37.98 17.33
C MET A 1 23.04 -38.07 16.02
N SER A 2 22.26 -39.14 15.82
CA SER A 2 21.57 -39.44 14.56
C SER A 2 20.19 -38.77 14.56
N GLY A 3 19.89 -37.94 13.57
CA GLY A 3 18.57 -37.32 13.39
C GLY A 3 17.52 -38.32 12.87
N PRO A 4 16.22 -38.04 13.06
CA PRO A 4 15.16 -38.99 12.72
C PRO A 4 14.91 -39.03 11.21
N ARG A 5 14.84 -40.25 10.67
CA ARG A 5 14.54 -40.55 9.26
C ARG A 5 13.05 -40.89 9.15
N ILE A 6 12.30 -40.10 8.40
CA ILE A 6 10.88 -40.37 8.11
C ILE A 6 10.81 -41.54 7.13
N GLN A 7 10.23 -42.65 7.55
CA GLN A 7 9.89 -43.78 6.68
C GLN A 7 8.48 -43.55 6.13
N LEU A 8 8.39 -43.38 4.80
CA LEU A 8 7.12 -43.47 4.09
C LEU A 8 6.89 -44.96 3.80
N ASN A 9 5.83 -45.52 4.37
CA ASN A 9 5.35 -46.85 4.00
C ASN A 9 4.86 -46.78 2.55
N ASN A 10 5.60 -47.40 1.63
CA ASN A 10 5.09 -47.73 0.30
C ASN A 10 4.56 -49.17 0.35
N ASP A 11 3.28 -49.34 0.04
CA ASP A 11 2.65 -50.62 -0.24
C ASP A 11 3.41 -51.38 -1.35
N PRO A 12 3.64 -52.70 -1.23
CA PRO A 12 4.58 -53.41 -2.10
C PRO A 12 3.94 -54.02 -3.37
N ASN A 13 2.87 -53.45 -3.93
CA ASN A 13 2.16 -54.10 -5.03
C ASN A 13 1.84 -53.18 -6.22
N GLU A 14 2.88 -52.61 -6.83
CA GLU A 14 2.77 -52.13 -8.22
C GLU A 14 4.12 -52.26 -8.94
N LEU A 15 4.20 -53.21 -9.88
CA LEU A 15 5.35 -53.45 -10.75
C LEU A 15 5.47 -52.30 -11.76
N GLN A 16 6.46 -51.41 -11.59
CA GLN A 16 6.87 -50.46 -12.64
C GLN A 16 7.98 -51.06 -13.53
N PRO A 17 7.91 -50.91 -14.86
CA PRO A 17 9.02 -51.26 -15.76
C PRO A 17 10.17 -50.24 -15.63
N PRO A 18 11.43 -50.64 -15.94
CA PRO A 18 12.60 -49.82 -15.69
C PRO A 18 12.85 -48.86 -16.85
N GLY A 19 12.91 -47.57 -16.54
CA GLY A 19 13.54 -46.58 -17.39
C GLY A 19 12.59 -45.54 -17.97
N GLU A 20 12.41 -44.45 -17.23
CA GLU A 20 12.41 -43.10 -17.80
C GLU A 20 12.45 -42.09 -16.65
N SER A 21 13.61 -41.47 -16.44
CA SER A 21 13.78 -40.34 -15.54
C SER A 21 13.07 -39.12 -16.15
N THR A 22 11.77 -38.97 -15.88
CA THR A 22 11.06 -37.76 -16.29
C THR A 22 11.56 -36.56 -15.49
N PRO A 23 12.04 -35.47 -16.14
CA PRO A 23 12.59 -34.29 -15.47
C PRO A 23 11.47 -33.36 -14.95
N ASN A 24 10.32 -33.91 -14.58
CA ASN A 24 9.07 -33.15 -14.45
C ASN A 24 8.76 -32.67 -13.04
N THR A 25 9.64 -32.87 -12.05
CA THR A 25 9.23 -32.66 -10.65
C THR A 25 9.56 -31.28 -10.08
N ARG A 26 10.57 -30.56 -10.61
CA ARG A 26 10.94 -29.24 -10.04
C ARG A 26 10.05 -28.10 -10.54
N LYS A 27 9.74 -28.03 -11.84
CA LYS A 27 8.96 -26.92 -12.42
C LYS A 27 7.49 -26.94 -11.94
N THR A 28 6.89 -28.12 -11.84
CA THR A 28 5.51 -28.32 -11.36
C THR A 28 5.35 -28.07 -9.87
N LEU A 29 6.33 -28.44 -9.02
CA LEU A 29 6.31 -28.10 -7.60
C LEU A 29 6.40 -26.59 -7.38
N HIS A 30 7.32 -25.91 -8.06
CA HIS A 30 7.44 -24.45 -7.99
C HIS A 30 6.10 -23.78 -8.37
N GLN A 31 5.48 -24.20 -9.47
CA GLN A 31 4.22 -23.63 -9.93
C GLN A 31 3.05 -23.83 -8.94
N ASN A 32 2.98 -24.99 -8.28
CA ASN A 32 1.98 -25.26 -7.24
C ASN A 32 2.26 -24.53 -5.91
N ILE A 33 3.52 -24.25 -5.60
CA ILE A 33 3.90 -23.47 -4.41
C ILE A 33 3.59 -21.99 -4.61
N PHE A 34 3.89 -21.42 -5.78
CA PHE A 34 3.61 -20.00 -6.05
C PHE A 34 2.11 -19.67 -6.05
N GLY A 35 1.25 -20.61 -6.43
CA GLY A 35 -0.21 -20.44 -6.30
C GLY A 35 -0.70 -20.39 -4.85
N LYS A 36 -0.05 -21.13 -3.94
CA LYS A 36 -0.36 -21.19 -2.50
C LYS A 36 0.28 -20.07 -1.68
N LEU A 37 1.33 -19.42 -2.21
CA LEU A 37 2.03 -18.30 -1.58
C LEU A 37 1.57 -16.93 -2.08
N ARG A 38 0.44 -16.84 -2.79
CA ARG A 38 -0.06 -15.53 -3.21
C ARG A 38 -0.36 -14.68 -1.98
N PRO A 39 0.13 -13.41 -1.95
CA PRO A 39 -0.25 -12.47 -0.90
C PRO A 39 -1.76 -12.42 -0.74
N VAL A 40 -2.22 -12.36 0.52
CA VAL A 40 -3.65 -12.26 0.82
C VAL A 40 -4.18 -10.95 0.22
N PRO A 41 -5.21 -11.02 -0.66
CA PRO A 41 -5.78 -9.83 -1.26
C PRO A 41 -6.54 -9.03 -0.20
N LEU A 42 -6.51 -7.71 -0.34
CA LEU A 42 -7.34 -6.81 0.45
C LEU A 42 -8.74 -6.77 -0.15
N GLN A 43 -9.75 -6.53 0.68
CA GLN A 43 -11.14 -6.37 0.23
C GLN A 43 -11.29 -5.18 -0.73
N TYR A 44 -10.53 -4.12 -0.49
CA TYR A 44 -10.52 -2.90 -1.29
C TYR A 44 -9.11 -2.61 -1.77
N HIS A 45 -9.03 -1.96 -2.92
CA HIS A 45 -7.78 -1.42 -3.43
C HIS A 45 -7.55 -0.05 -2.82
N TRP A 46 -6.29 0.28 -2.54
CA TRP A 46 -5.93 1.56 -1.91
C TRP A 46 -4.91 2.34 -2.73
N THR A 47 -5.00 3.66 -2.67
CA THR A 47 -4.10 4.62 -3.29
C THR A 47 -3.43 5.45 -2.20
N VAL A 48 -2.11 5.58 -2.31
CA VAL A 48 -1.30 6.42 -1.43
C VAL A 48 -1.04 7.75 -2.10
N TRP A 49 -1.46 8.81 -1.45
CA TRP A 49 -1.26 10.19 -1.86
C TRP A 49 -0.24 10.87 -0.95
N PHE A 50 0.48 11.83 -1.52
CA PHE A 50 1.38 12.70 -0.80
C PHE A 50 1.03 14.15 -1.09
N ASP A 51 0.91 14.89 -0.01
CA ASP A 51 0.62 16.29 0.01
C ASP A 51 1.86 17.06 0.48
N ARG A 52 2.44 17.80 -0.45
CA ARG A 52 3.67 18.57 -0.24
C ARG A 52 3.34 20.04 0.02
N HIS A 53 3.43 20.48 1.26
CA HIS A 53 3.07 21.87 1.63
C HIS A 53 4.10 22.90 1.17
N ASN A 54 5.38 22.49 1.06
CA ASN A 54 6.47 23.34 0.56
C ASN A 54 6.94 22.83 -0.80
N ASN A 55 6.31 23.31 -1.87
CA ASN A 55 6.68 23.03 -3.24
C ASN A 55 7.26 24.32 -3.87
N PRO A 56 8.54 24.36 -4.31
CA PRO A 56 9.06 25.56 -4.99
C PRO A 56 8.29 25.90 -6.29
N ALA A 57 7.55 24.95 -6.85
CA ALA A 57 6.66 25.17 -7.99
C ALA A 57 5.39 25.97 -7.66
N SER A 58 4.89 25.97 -6.42
CA SER A 58 3.75 26.80 -6.03
C SER A 58 4.11 28.29 -5.91
N ASN A 59 5.41 28.60 -5.87
CA ASN A 59 5.91 29.98 -5.87
C ASN A 59 6.21 30.48 -7.29
N ALA A 60 6.15 29.62 -8.32
CA ALA A 60 6.63 29.92 -9.68
C ALA A 60 5.52 30.28 -10.68
N THR A 61 4.23 30.19 -10.33
CA THR A 61 3.13 30.55 -11.24
C THR A 61 1.94 31.11 -10.48
N CYS A 62 2.00 32.41 -10.23
CA CYS A 62 0.81 33.25 -10.03
C CYS A 62 1.10 34.66 -10.57
N THR A 63 1.16 34.78 -11.90
CA THR A 63 1.01 36.05 -12.61
C THR A 63 -0.20 35.96 -13.52
N SER A 64 -1.38 35.87 -12.91
CA SER A 64 -2.64 36.21 -13.57
C SER A 64 -3.51 36.94 -12.54
N PRO A 65 -3.88 38.21 -12.79
CA PRO A 65 -4.79 38.94 -11.93
C PRO A 65 -6.23 38.64 -12.37
N SER A 66 -7.04 38.06 -11.49
CA SER A 66 -8.49 38.16 -11.61
C SER A 66 -9.14 38.07 -10.22
N SER A 67 -9.50 39.28 -9.78
CA SER A 67 -10.55 39.70 -8.86
C SER A 67 -11.68 38.72 -8.56
N ASP A 68 -12.13 38.77 -7.30
CA ASP A 68 -13.45 38.37 -6.78
C ASP A 68 -13.77 36.88 -6.73
N SER A 69 -12.96 36.09 -6.01
CA SER A 69 -13.36 34.75 -5.57
C SER A 69 -13.13 34.58 -4.08
N SER A 70 -14.13 34.01 -3.39
CA SER A 70 -14.11 33.78 -1.95
C SER A 70 -12.84 33.03 -1.52
N SER A 71 -12.28 33.42 -0.37
CA SER A 71 -10.99 32.91 0.13
C SER A 71 -10.92 31.38 0.28
N ASN A 72 -12.06 30.69 0.29
CA ASN A 72 -12.15 29.25 0.46
C ASN A 72 -11.89 28.47 -0.85
N THR A 73 -12.28 29.03 -2.01
CA THR A 73 -12.07 28.35 -3.30
C THR A 73 -10.59 28.34 -3.68
N GLN A 74 -9.88 29.44 -3.41
CA GLN A 74 -8.44 29.55 -3.70
C GLN A 74 -7.60 28.59 -2.85
N SER A 75 -7.92 28.40 -1.57
CA SER A 75 -7.19 27.47 -0.69
C SER A 75 -7.40 26.01 -1.08
N GLN A 76 -8.58 25.68 -1.62
CA GLN A 76 -8.93 24.35 -2.11
C GLN A 76 -8.18 23.98 -3.41
N GLU A 77 -8.14 24.89 -4.38
CA GLU A 77 -7.36 24.69 -5.62
C GLU A 77 -5.86 24.56 -5.33
N GLN A 78 -5.36 25.33 -4.35
CA GLN A 78 -4.01 25.19 -3.85
C GLN A 78 -3.76 23.83 -3.19
N TYR A 79 -4.75 23.26 -2.48
CA TYR A 79 -4.63 21.91 -1.90
C TYR A 79 -4.60 20.81 -2.96
N THR A 80 -5.54 20.86 -3.91
CA THR A 80 -5.63 19.83 -4.94
C THR A 80 -4.43 19.83 -5.88
N SER A 81 -3.83 21.00 -6.14
CA SER A 81 -2.63 21.12 -6.98
C SER A 81 -1.35 20.60 -6.31
N ARG A 82 -1.28 20.52 -4.97
CA ARG A 82 -0.13 19.95 -4.24
C ARG A 82 -0.26 18.45 -3.93
N LEU A 83 -1.43 17.87 -4.15
CA LEU A 83 -1.68 16.43 -4.01
C LEU A 83 -1.05 15.66 -5.17
N THR A 84 -0.24 14.66 -4.83
CA THR A 84 0.43 13.77 -5.79
C THR A 84 0.19 12.32 -5.42
N ILE A 85 0.10 11.42 -6.40
CA ILE A 85 -0.02 9.99 -6.16
C ILE A 85 1.39 9.42 -5.96
N LEU A 86 1.64 8.80 -4.81
CA LEU A 86 2.87 8.03 -4.56
C LEU A 86 2.75 6.60 -5.07
N TYR A 87 1.58 6.00 -4.87
CA TYR A 87 1.34 4.63 -5.26
C TYR A 87 -0.15 4.43 -5.56
N GLU A 88 -0.44 3.94 -6.77
CA GLU A 88 -1.81 3.95 -7.29
C GLU A 88 -2.66 2.80 -6.79
N ASP A 89 -2.08 1.59 -6.64
CA ASP A 89 -2.88 0.37 -6.48
C ASP A 89 -2.28 -0.66 -5.50
N ILE A 90 -2.70 -0.57 -4.24
CA ILE A 90 -2.45 -1.56 -3.19
C ILE A 90 -3.61 -2.56 -3.19
N ALA A 91 -3.41 -3.71 -3.82
CA ALA A 91 -4.41 -4.79 -3.92
C ALA A 91 -4.24 -5.89 -2.86
N ASP A 92 -3.06 -6.00 -2.24
CA ASP A 92 -2.73 -7.09 -1.32
C ASP A 92 -1.81 -6.63 -0.18
N ILE A 93 -1.67 -7.50 0.83
CA ILE A 93 -0.87 -7.23 2.02
C ILE A 93 0.63 -7.04 1.71
N ALA A 94 1.15 -7.75 0.70
CA ALA A 94 2.56 -7.64 0.33
C ALA A 94 2.86 -6.27 -0.31
N SER A 95 1.95 -5.79 -1.14
CA SER A 95 2.01 -4.47 -1.77
C SER A 95 1.93 -3.37 -0.73
N PHE A 96 1.08 -3.54 0.30
CA PHE A 96 1.03 -2.61 1.43
C PHE A 96 2.38 -2.54 2.14
N TYR A 97 2.93 -3.67 2.58
CA TYR A 97 4.21 -3.70 3.29
C TYR A 97 5.37 -3.23 2.42
N ARG A 98 5.31 -3.44 1.10
CA ARG A 98 6.30 -2.89 0.18
C ARG A 98 6.31 -1.37 0.23
N VAL A 99 5.16 -0.72 0.22
CA VAL A 99 5.10 0.76 0.34
C VAL A 99 5.46 1.19 1.75
N TYR A 100 4.85 0.58 2.77
CA TYR A 100 5.04 0.94 4.17
C TYR A 100 6.50 0.83 4.63
N ASN A 101 7.20 -0.26 4.30
CA ASN A 101 8.58 -0.46 4.76
C ASN A 101 9.61 0.39 4.00
N ASN A 102 9.34 0.74 2.74
CA ASN A 102 10.27 1.52 1.91
C ASN A 102 10.01 3.03 2.00
N TYR A 103 8.91 3.45 2.63
CA TYR A 103 8.60 4.85 2.79
C TYR A 103 9.45 5.49 3.91
N PRO A 104 10.09 6.65 3.67
CA PRO A 104 11.01 7.24 4.64
C PRO A 104 10.26 8.04 5.73
N TRP A 105 9.57 7.34 6.64
CA TRP A 105 8.74 7.93 7.70
C TRP A 105 9.44 8.99 8.55
N ASP A 106 10.72 8.78 8.86
CA ASP A 106 11.50 9.73 9.68
C ASP A 106 11.85 11.03 8.96
N LYS A 107 11.86 11.00 7.62
CA LYS A 107 12.29 12.12 6.76
C LYS A 107 11.11 12.95 6.25
N ILE A 108 9.88 12.66 6.66
CA ILE A 108 8.73 13.50 6.35
C ILE A 108 8.94 14.87 6.98
N ARG A 109 8.81 15.93 6.18
CA ARG A 109 9.02 17.30 6.65
C ARG A 109 7.80 17.78 7.42
N PHE A 110 8.01 18.80 8.25
CA PHE A 110 6.91 19.46 8.94
C PHE A 110 5.88 19.99 7.92
N ARG A 111 4.59 19.70 8.16
CA ARG A 111 3.41 20.02 7.31
C ARG A 111 3.22 19.17 6.05
N ASP A 112 4.17 18.31 5.67
CA ASP A 112 3.92 17.34 4.60
C ASP A 112 3.04 16.21 5.17
N THR A 113 2.06 15.74 4.40
CA THR A 113 1.10 14.70 4.84
C THR A 113 0.99 13.57 3.82
N VAL A 114 0.81 12.35 4.34
CA VAL A 114 0.55 11.16 3.53
C VAL A 114 -0.91 10.77 3.76
N HIS A 115 -1.63 10.48 2.69
CA HIS A 115 -3.01 10.00 2.76
C HIS A 115 -3.11 8.63 2.12
N ILE A 116 -3.89 7.73 2.71
CA ILE A 116 -4.21 6.42 2.13
C ILE A 116 -5.72 6.36 2.00
N PHE A 117 -6.20 6.30 0.77
CA PHE A 117 -7.62 6.31 0.45
C PHE A 117 -7.97 5.11 -0.42
N ARG A 118 -9.24 4.74 -0.48
CA ARG A 118 -9.69 3.72 -1.43
C ARG A 118 -9.38 4.19 -2.86
N LYS A 119 -9.05 3.23 -3.73
CA LYS A 119 -8.77 3.52 -5.15
C LYS A 119 -9.96 4.25 -5.78
N GLY A 120 -9.69 5.40 -6.38
CA GLY A 120 -10.70 6.27 -6.98
C GLY A 120 -11.28 7.35 -6.05
N VAL A 121 -11.04 7.26 -4.74
CA VAL A 121 -11.47 8.29 -3.77
C VAL A 121 -10.34 9.27 -3.54
N LYS A 122 -10.61 10.56 -3.75
CA LYS A 122 -9.63 11.61 -3.52
C LYS A 122 -9.63 12.02 -2.04
N PRO A 123 -8.47 12.39 -1.47
CA PRO A 123 -8.38 12.85 -0.09
C PRO A 123 -8.90 14.29 0.07
N VAL A 124 -10.12 14.58 -0.40
CA VAL A 124 -10.74 15.91 -0.42
C VAL A 124 -12.17 15.79 0.13
N TRP A 125 -12.68 16.82 0.82
CA TRP A 125 -13.98 16.73 1.48
C TRP A 125 -15.16 16.78 0.48
N GLU A 126 -14.89 17.27 -0.73
CA GLU A 126 -15.82 17.40 -1.85
C GLU A 126 -16.01 16.10 -2.63
N ASP A 127 -15.17 15.08 -2.36
CA ASP A 127 -15.34 13.76 -2.96
C ASP A 127 -16.69 13.18 -2.49
N PRO A 128 -17.54 12.63 -3.39
CA PRO A 128 -18.86 12.13 -3.04
C PRO A 128 -18.86 11.14 -1.87
N GLU A 129 -17.80 10.34 -1.72
CA GLU A 129 -17.67 9.35 -0.63
C GLU A 129 -17.32 10.00 0.73
N ASN A 130 -16.80 11.24 0.72
CA ASN A 130 -16.36 11.94 1.93
C ASN A 130 -17.36 13.00 2.43
N MET A 131 -18.25 13.51 1.56
CA MET A 131 -19.13 14.65 1.86
C MET A 131 -20.04 14.48 3.09
N GLN A 132 -20.46 13.25 3.39
CA GLN A 132 -21.36 12.94 4.51
C GLN A 132 -20.62 12.28 5.68
N GLY A 133 -19.29 12.32 5.66
CA GLY A 133 -18.43 11.67 6.63
C GLY A 133 -18.01 12.55 7.80
N GLY A 134 -16.96 12.12 8.47
CA GLY A 134 -16.25 12.85 9.51
C GLY A 134 -14.81 12.38 9.58
N CYS A 135 -14.02 12.96 10.48
CA CYS A 135 -12.65 12.51 10.72
C CYS A 135 -12.36 12.35 12.21
N TRP A 136 -11.60 11.31 12.54
CA TRP A 136 -10.97 11.19 13.84
C TRP A 136 -9.51 11.60 13.72
N THR A 137 -9.07 12.48 14.63
CA THR A 137 -7.69 12.97 14.65
C THR A 137 -7.06 12.64 15.98
N PHE A 138 -5.89 12.00 15.93
CA PHE A 138 -5.11 11.63 17.10
C PHE A 138 -3.81 12.42 17.12
N ARG A 139 -3.41 12.90 18.30
CA ARG A 139 -2.10 13.52 18.53
C ARG A 139 -1.18 12.50 19.18
N VAL A 140 -0.17 12.06 18.43
CA VAL A 140 0.74 10.99 18.87
C VAL A 140 2.17 11.54 18.89
N PRO A 141 2.97 11.26 19.95
CA PRO A 141 4.39 11.58 19.95
C PRO A 141 5.10 10.97 18.74
N LYS A 142 6.00 11.71 18.10
CA LYS A 142 6.69 11.27 16.87
C LYS A 142 7.30 9.87 16.99
N ALA A 143 7.92 9.56 18.13
CA ALA A 143 8.55 8.28 18.40
C ALA A 143 7.60 7.07 18.37
N LYS A 144 6.28 7.28 18.57
CA LYS A 144 5.25 6.22 18.56
C LYS A 144 4.36 6.27 17.32
N GLY A 145 4.61 7.20 16.40
CA GLY A 145 3.70 7.45 15.27
C GLY A 145 3.58 6.25 14.33
N GLN A 146 4.71 5.59 14.05
CA GLN A 146 4.74 4.45 13.14
C GLN A 146 4.03 3.22 13.72
N ASP A 147 4.27 2.90 14.99
CA ASP A 147 3.61 1.80 15.71
C ASP A 147 2.10 2.04 15.82
N PHE A 148 1.71 3.26 16.23
CA PHE A 148 0.29 3.64 16.32
C PHE A 148 -0.43 3.53 14.98
N PHE A 149 0.20 3.97 13.90
CA PHE A 149 -0.37 3.84 12.56
C PHE A 149 -0.51 2.37 12.16
N HIS A 150 0.49 1.53 12.47
CA HIS A 150 0.44 0.10 12.21
C HIS A 150 -0.73 -0.58 12.92
N GLU A 151 -0.94 -0.26 14.20
CA GLU A 151 -2.07 -0.80 14.98
C GLU A 151 -3.42 -0.41 14.37
N ILE A 152 -3.61 0.86 13.98
CA ILE A 152 -4.87 1.32 13.39
C ILE A 152 -5.12 0.71 12.00
N ALA A 153 -4.07 0.52 11.21
CA ALA A 153 -4.21 0.01 9.85
C ALA A 153 -4.67 -1.47 9.81
N PHE A 154 -4.46 -2.24 10.88
CA PHE A 154 -4.68 -3.69 10.91
C PHE A 154 -5.46 -4.20 12.12
N TRP A 155 -6.18 -3.31 12.81
CA TRP A 155 -7.07 -3.72 13.91
C TRP A 155 -8.32 -4.44 13.41
#